data_AF-A0A117PPS5-F1
#
_entry.id   AF-A0A117PPS5-F1
#
_cell.length_a   1.000
_cell.length_b   1.000
_cell.length_c   1.000
_cell.angle_alpha   90.00
_cell.angle_beta   90.00
_cell.angle_gamma   90.00
#
_symmetry.space_group_name_H-M   'P 1'
#
loop_
_entity.id
_entity.type
_entity.pdbx_description
1 polymer ?
#
loop_
_entity_poly.entity_id
_entity_poly.type
_entity_poly.pdbx_seq_one_letter_code
_entity_poly.pdbx_strand_id
1 'polypeptide(L)'
;MQLAAELGDLDELRRLAAGGHSAAADELIQLASEQGDFEELRRLSDGGNTTATDELIQLATEHEDLDELRRLAARGSSTAAEQLAELTSH
;
A
#
# COMPACT_ATOMS: atom_id res chain seq x y z
N MET A 1 -22.81 -11.24 -11.79
CA MET A 1 -23.39 -10.14 -10.99
C MET A 1 -22.54 -9.80 -9.78
N GLN A 2 -21.82 -10.76 -9.18
CA GLN A 2 -21.00 -10.51 -7.99
C GLN A 2 -19.78 -9.58 -8.24
N LEU A 3 -19.00 -9.81 -9.30
CA LEU A 3 -17.82 -8.99 -9.63
C LEU A 3 -18.13 -7.49 -9.85
N ALA A 4 -19.30 -7.17 -10.42
CA ALA A 4 -19.69 -5.78 -10.66
C ALA A 4 -20.12 -5.07 -9.36
N ALA A 5 -20.64 -5.81 -8.39
CA ALA A 5 -20.94 -5.27 -7.06
C ALA A 5 -19.64 -5.04 -6.28
N GLU A 6 -18.72 -6.02 -6.29
CA GLU A 6 -17.39 -5.89 -5.65
C GLU A 6 -16.58 -4.72 -6.22
N LEU A 7 -16.57 -4.53 -7.55
CA LEU A 7 -15.93 -3.35 -8.17
C LEU A 7 -16.62 -2.04 -7.78
N GLY A 8 -17.96 -2.03 -7.69
CA GLY A 8 -18.72 -0.87 -7.25
C GLY A 8 -18.47 -0.50 -5.79
N ASP A 9 -18.31 -1.49 -4.91
CA ASP A 9 -17.99 -1.32 -3.51
C ASP A 9 -16.56 -0.78 -3.33
N LEU A 10 -15.60 -1.29 -4.11
CA LEU A 10 -14.22 -0.80 -4.11
C LEU A 10 -14.10 0.66 -4.58
N ASP A 11 -14.81 1.03 -5.66
CA ASP A 11 -14.80 2.41 -6.16
C ASP A 11 -15.45 3.40 -5.17
N GLU A 12 -16.50 2.97 -4.47
CA GLU A 12 -17.10 3.77 -3.41
C GLU A 12 -16.16 3.93 -2.22
N LEU A 13 -15.49 2.85 -1.78
CA LEU A 13 -14.46 2.92 -0.75
C LEU A 13 -13.35 3.91 -1.15
N ARG A 14 -12.86 3.85 -2.40
CA ARG A 14 -11.85 4.78 -2.92
C ARG A 14 -12.31 6.23 -2.85
N ARG A 15 -13.56 6.48 -3.24
CA ARG A 15 -14.16 7.82 -3.19
C ARG A 15 -14.25 8.33 -1.75
N LEU A 16 -14.66 7.49 -0.81
CA LEU A 16 -14.76 7.83 0.61
C LEU A 16 -13.39 8.07 1.24
N ALA A 17 -12.41 7.19 0.97
CA ALA A 17 -11.04 7.35 1.44
C ALA A 17 -10.41 8.66 0.93
N ALA A 18 -10.60 8.98 -0.36
CA ALA A 18 -10.17 10.25 -0.94
C ALA A 18 -10.88 11.47 -0.30
N GLY A 19 -12.09 11.28 0.20
CA GLY A 19 -12.84 12.27 1.00
C GLY A 19 -12.39 12.40 2.46
N GLY A 20 -11.37 11.65 2.89
CA GLY A 20 -10.85 11.67 4.26
C GLY A 20 -11.60 10.75 5.23
N HIS A 21 -12.44 9.84 4.75
CA HIS A 21 -13.10 8.86 5.61
C HIS A 21 -12.12 7.75 6.00
N SER A 22 -11.54 7.84 7.21
CA SER A 22 -10.50 6.92 7.67
C SER A 22 -10.92 5.45 7.63
N ALA A 23 -12.14 5.11 8.05
CA ALA A 23 -12.61 3.72 8.02
C ALA A 23 -12.63 3.12 6.61
N ALA A 24 -12.98 3.91 5.59
CA ALA A 24 -12.93 3.44 4.20
C ALA A 24 -11.50 3.30 3.70
N ALA A 25 -10.58 4.16 4.15
CA ALA A 25 -9.16 4.02 3.84
C ALA A 25 -8.58 2.75 4.49
N ASP A 26 -8.93 2.48 5.75
CA ASP A 26 -8.50 1.28 6.47
C ASP A 26 -8.99 0.01 5.76
N GLU A 27 -10.27 -0.04 5.35
CA GLU A 27 -10.83 -1.17 4.62
C GLU A 27 -10.17 -1.38 3.26
N LEU A 28 -9.89 -0.32 2.50
CA LEU A 28 -9.12 -0.43 1.26
C LEU A 28 -7.72 -0.98 1.48
N ILE A 29 -7.03 -0.53 2.52
CA ILE A 29 -5.68 -0.99 2.84
C ILE A 29 -5.72 -2.49 3.12
N GLN A 30 -6.64 -2.94 3.99
CA GLN A 30 -6.77 -4.36 4.31
C GLN A 30 -7.04 -5.19 3.06
N LEU A 31 -8.00 -4.78 2.23
CA LEU A 31 -8.32 -5.47 0.98
C LEU A 31 -7.13 -5.49 0.02
N ALA A 32 -6.38 -4.39 -0.09
CA ALA A 32 -5.22 -4.29 -0.96
C ALA A 32 -4.07 -5.18 -0.48
N SER A 33 -3.77 -5.18 0.83
CA SER A 33 -2.77 -6.06 1.43
C SER A 33 -3.11 -7.53 1.22
N GLU A 34 -4.36 -7.93 1.49
CA GLU A 34 -4.81 -9.32 1.31
C GLU A 34 -4.73 -9.80 -0.15
N GLN A 35 -4.91 -8.88 -1.11
CA GLN A 35 -4.85 -9.17 -2.54
C GLN A 35 -3.44 -9.01 -3.13
N GLY A 36 -2.49 -8.47 -2.37
CA GLY A 36 -1.18 -8.08 -2.89
C GLY A 36 -1.25 -6.93 -3.91
N ASP A 37 -2.23 -6.03 -3.80
CA ASP A 37 -2.41 -4.89 -4.70
C ASP A 37 -1.45 -3.75 -4.35
N PHE A 38 -0.23 -3.86 -4.88
CA PHE A 38 0.81 -2.84 -4.76
C PHE A 38 0.37 -1.47 -5.29
N GLU A 39 -0.44 -1.42 -6.36
CA GLU A 39 -0.82 -0.15 -6.98
C GLU A 39 -1.78 0.64 -6.08
N GLU A 40 -2.73 -0.04 -5.45
CA GLU A 40 -3.67 0.54 -4.50
C GLU A 40 -2.94 1.05 -3.24
N LEU A 41 -2.10 0.21 -2.64
CA LEU A 41 -1.28 0.59 -1.47
C LEU A 41 -0.35 1.76 -1.80
N ARG A 42 0.31 1.73 -2.95
CA ARG A 42 1.17 2.82 -3.43
C ARG A 42 0.40 4.12 -3.58
N ARG A 43 -0.80 4.09 -4.16
CA ARG A 43 -1.62 5.30 -4.33
C ARG A 43 -2.03 5.90 -2.99
N LEU A 44 -2.41 5.08 -2.02
CA LEU A 44 -2.78 5.53 -0.67
C LEU A 44 -1.55 6.07 0.08
N SER A 45 -0.40 5.41 -0.02
CA SER A 45 0.89 5.86 0.52
C SER A 45 1.33 7.20 -0.08
N ASP A 46 1.23 7.35 -1.40
CA ASP A 46 1.56 8.60 -2.09
C ASP A 46 0.59 9.75 -1.69
N GLY A 47 -0.64 9.41 -1.32
CA GLY A 47 -1.62 10.30 -0.70
C GLY A 47 -1.34 10.64 0.77
N GLY A 48 -0.26 10.11 1.36
CA GLY A 48 0.18 10.39 2.73
C GLY A 48 -0.43 9.47 3.79
N ASN A 49 -1.10 8.38 3.40
CA ASN A 49 -1.57 7.39 4.36
C ASN A 49 -0.38 6.56 4.87
N THR A 50 -0.06 6.71 6.15
CA THR A 50 1.09 6.05 6.79
C THR A 50 0.87 4.55 6.93
N THR A 51 -0.35 4.11 7.28
CA THR A 51 -0.68 2.68 7.36
C THR A 51 -0.49 1.98 6.02
N ALA A 52 -0.96 2.59 4.93
CA ALA A 52 -0.73 2.06 3.58
C ALA A 52 0.76 2.02 3.21
N THR A 53 1.55 2.95 3.73
CA THR A 53 3.00 2.96 3.53
C THR A 53 3.67 1.79 4.25
N ASP A 54 3.26 1.50 5.48
CA ASP A 54 3.80 0.39 6.27
C ASP A 54 3.47 -0.96 5.62
N GLU A 55 2.21 -1.15 5.21
CA GLU A 55 1.77 -2.36 4.49
C GLU A 55 2.50 -2.54 3.16
N LEU A 56 2.70 -1.45 2.41
CA LEU A 56 3.45 -1.49 1.16
C LEU A 56 4.93 -1.88 1.38
N ILE A 57 5.55 -1.43 2.48
CA ILE A 57 6.92 -1.84 2.83
C ILE A 57 6.96 -3.32 3.16
N GLN A 58 6.02 -3.81 3.98
CA GLN A 58 5.96 -5.22 4.36
C GLN A 58 5.81 -6.10 3.12
N LEU A 59 4.83 -5.80 2.27
CA LEU A 59 4.58 -6.58 1.06
C LEU A 59 5.77 -6.51 0.08
N ALA A 60 6.39 -5.34 -0.07
CA ALA A 60 7.61 -5.20 -0.89
C ALA A 60 8.78 -6.01 -0.33
N THR A 61 8.96 -6.06 0.98
CA THR A 61 9.97 -6.92 1.62
C THR A 61 9.68 -8.40 1.35
N GLU A 62 8.45 -8.85 1.57
CA GLU A 62 8.06 -10.26 1.39
C GLU A 62 8.25 -10.73 -0.05
N HIS A 63 8.03 -9.85 -1.01
CA HIS A 63 8.23 -10.11 -2.43
C HIS A 63 9.63 -9.77 -2.95
N GLU A 64 10.54 -9.32 -2.09
CA GLU A 64 11.87 -8.82 -2.46
C GLU A 64 11.82 -7.74 -3.57
N ASP A 65 10.78 -6.90 -3.58
CA ASP A 65 10.64 -5.76 -4.49
C ASP A 65 11.58 -4.62 -4.05
N LEU A 66 12.85 -4.79 -4.40
CA LEU A 66 13.91 -3.83 -4.09
C LEU A 66 13.68 -2.46 -4.73
N ASP A 67 12.97 -2.40 -5.86
CA ASP A 67 12.70 -1.14 -6.55
C ASP A 67 11.64 -0.33 -5.79
N GLU A 68 10.64 -1.01 -5.24
CA GLU A 68 9.65 -0.35 -4.39
C GLU A 68 10.24 0.13 -3.06
N LEU A 69 11.05 -0.71 -2.41
CA LEU A 69 11.78 -0.31 -1.20
C LEU A 69 12.71 0.87 -1.46
N ARG A 70 13.44 0.89 -2.59
CA ARG A 70 14.25 2.04 -3.01
C ARG A 70 13.42 3.30 -3.21
N ARG A 71 12.26 3.20 -3.87
CA ARG A 71 11.37 4.34 -4.09
C ARG A 71 10.93 4.94 -2.76
N LEU A 72 10.48 4.11 -1.83
CA LEU A 72 10.01 4.55 -0.51
C LEU A 72 11.15 5.14 0.33
N ALA A 73 12.33 4.52 0.31
CA ALA A 73 13.53 5.06 0.96
C ALA A 73 13.92 6.44 0.41
N ALA A 74 13.90 6.61 -0.92
CA ALA A 74 14.18 7.89 -1.57
C ALA A 74 13.15 8.98 -1.21
N ARG A 75 11.93 8.60 -0.83
CA ARG A 75 10.90 9.51 -0.31
C ARG A 75 11.01 9.75 1.21
N GLY A 76 12.02 9.19 1.86
CA GLY A 76 12.34 9.42 3.27
C GLY A 76 11.83 8.35 4.23
N SER A 77 11.36 7.20 3.75
CA SER A 77 11.04 6.07 4.64
C SER A 77 12.31 5.39 5.15
N SER A 78 12.65 5.62 6.41
CA SER A 78 13.77 4.93 7.07
C SER A 78 13.56 3.41 7.12
N THR A 79 12.34 2.96 7.41
CA THR A 79 12.01 1.53 7.47
C THR A 79 12.23 0.85 6.12
N ALA A 80 11.84 1.48 5.01
CA ALA A 80 12.11 0.93 3.68
C ALA A 80 13.61 0.87 3.37
N ALA A 81 14.38 1.88 3.81
CA ALA A 81 15.83 1.90 3.63
C ALA A 81 16.53 0.79 4.42
N GLU A 82 16.08 0.53 5.65
CA GLU A 82 16.56 -0.57 6.50
C GLU A 82 16.29 -1.93 5.84
N GLN A 83 15.05 -2.19 5.42
CA GLN A 83 14.66 -3.43 4.75
C GLN A 83 15.44 -3.65 3.44
N LEU A 84 15.62 -2.60 2.63
CA LEU A 84 16.43 -2.67 1.43
C LEU A 84 17.90 -3.05 1.74
N ALA A 85 18.47 -2.50 2.81
CA ALA A 85 19.84 -2.80 3.20
C ALA A 85 19.98 -4.25 3.67
N GLU A 86 19.01 -4.75 4.46
CA GLU A 86 18.97 -6.14 4.92
C GLU A 86 18.95 -7.11 3.74
N LEU A 87 18.03 -6.92 2.78
CA LEU A 87 17.88 -7.79 1.62
C LEU A 87 19.08 -7.75 0.65
N THR A 88 19.75 -6.60 0.51
CA THR A 88 20.90 -6.45 -0.40
C THR A 88 22.25 -6.81 0.22
N SER A 89 22.28 -7.09 1.52
CA SER A 89 23.49 -7.48 2.25
C SER A 89 23.78 -9.00 2.24
N HIS A 90 22.87 -9.80 1.67
CA HIS A 90 22.99 -11.25 1.48
C HIS A 90 23.68 -11.61 0.16
#